data_AF-A0A2V9NWR5-F1
#
_entry.id   AF-A0A2V9NWR5-F1
#
_cell.length_a   1.000
_cell.length_b   1.000
_cell.length_c   1.000
_cell.angle_alpha   90.00
_cell.angle_beta   90.00
_cell.angle_gamma   90.00
#
_symmetry.space_group_name_H-M   'P 1'
#
loop_
_entity.id
_entity.type
_entity.pdbx_description
1 polymer ?
#
loop_
_entity_poly.entity_id
_entity_poly.type
_entity_poly.pdbx_seq_one_letter_code
_entity_poly.pdbx_strand_id
1 'polypeptide(L)'
;WTERGRQWLEELPLPEWTARRRADLLQLLDQLEANIGELDEAVSKAAASQDARVRLLMTHPGVGPVTALAFVLVTGDIARFGRSKNLTSYLGLIPREDSSGTRRRLGAISKQGNTLLRTLLVEA
;
A
#
# COMPACT_ATOMS: atom_id res chain seq x y z
N TRP A 1 4.57 -17.28 3.50
CA TRP A 1 5.93 -17.84 3.28
C TRP A 1 5.91 -18.81 2.10
N THR A 2 7.05 -19.27 1.56
CA THR A 2 7.03 -20.45 0.67
C THR A 2 7.06 -21.73 1.52
N GLU A 3 6.32 -22.76 1.11
CA GLU A 3 6.30 -24.07 1.79
C GLU A 3 7.71 -24.64 1.95
N ARG A 4 8.53 -24.53 0.90
CA ARG A 4 9.94 -24.92 0.89
C ARG A 4 10.78 -24.17 1.93
N GLY A 5 10.54 -22.87 2.12
CA GLY A 5 11.25 -22.06 3.10
C GLY A 5 10.90 -22.43 4.53
N ARG A 6 9.61 -22.74 4.78
CA ARG A 6 9.14 -23.23 6.08
C ARG A 6 9.76 -24.58 6.42
N GLN A 7 9.68 -25.53 5.49
CA GLN A 7 10.24 -26.88 5.68
C GLN A 7 11.74 -26.81 6.02
N TRP A 8 12.51 -26.00 5.27
CA TRP A 8 13.92 -25.79 5.56
C TRP A 8 14.18 -25.27 6.99
N LEU A 9 13.36 -24.32 7.49
CA LEU A 9 13.47 -23.80 8.86
C LEU A 9 13.15 -24.85 9.92
N GLU A 10 12.16 -25.71 9.68
CA GLU A 10 11.73 -26.78 10.58
C GLU A 10 12.78 -27.91 10.68
N GLU A 11 13.50 -28.18 9.60
CA GLU A 11 14.55 -29.19 9.53
C GLU A 11 15.88 -28.75 10.17
N LEU A 12 16.05 -27.45 10.49
CA LEU A 12 17.28 -26.96 11.10
C LEU A 12 17.56 -27.65 12.45
N PRO A 13 18.77 -28.21 12.65
CA PRO A 13 19.15 -28.82 13.91
C PRO A 13 19.45 -27.72 14.94
N LEU A 14 18.47 -27.43 15.79
CA LEU A 14 18.54 -26.37 16.79
C LEU A 14 18.58 -26.96 18.22
N PRO A 15 19.34 -26.36 19.16
CA PRO A 15 19.26 -26.71 20.57
C PRO A 15 17.84 -26.57 21.13
N GLU A 16 17.50 -27.31 22.19
CA GLU A 16 16.14 -27.45 22.73
C GLU A 16 15.36 -26.12 22.85
N TRP A 17 15.93 -25.14 23.54
CA TRP A 17 15.26 -23.85 23.74
C TRP A 17 15.08 -23.05 22.45
N THR A 18 16.04 -23.15 21.53
CA THR A 18 15.98 -22.49 20.23
C THR A 18 14.95 -23.17 19.32
N ALA A 19 14.87 -24.50 19.36
CA ALA A 19 13.85 -25.28 18.66
C ALA A 19 12.44 -24.94 19.17
N ARG A 20 12.28 -24.78 20.50
CA ARG A 20 11.02 -24.31 21.10
C ARG A 20 10.66 -22.92 20.62
N ARG A 21 11.61 -21.97 20.67
CA ARG A 21 11.36 -20.60 20.22
C ARG A 21 11.00 -20.53 18.74
N ARG A 22 11.62 -21.35 17.89
CA ARG A 22 11.23 -21.51 16.49
C ARG A 22 9.76 -21.92 16.39
N ALA A 23 9.36 -22.99 17.09
CA ALA A 23 7.98 -23.47 17.05
C ALA A 23 6.97 -22.38 17.47
N ASP A 24 7.25 -21.65 18.55
CA ASP A 24 6.37 -20.55 18.99
C ASP A 24 6.25 -19.43 17.94
N LEU A 25 7.34 -19.09 17.24
CA LEU A 25 7.34 -18.07 16.18
C LEU A 25 6.63 -18.54 14.90
N LEU A 26 6.76 -19.83 14.53
CA LEU A 26 6.03 -20.43 13.42
C LEU A 26 4.52 -20.41 13.70
N GLN A 27 4.12 -20.73 14.93
CA GLN A 27 2.72 -20.66 15.34
C GLN A 27 2.17 -19.23 15.30
N LEU A 28 2.95 -18.25 15.75
CA LEU A 28 2.57 -16.83 15.65
C LEU A 28 2.42 -16.39 14.19
N LEU A 29 3.33 -16.84 13.32
CA LEU A 29 3.24 -16.54 11.91
C LEU A 29 1.96 -17.10 11.30
N ASP A 30 1.60 -18.35 11.59
CA ASP A 30 0.36 -18.98 11.07
C ASP A 30 -0.88 -18.17 11.46
N GLN A 31 -0.92 -17.68 12.70
CA GLN A 31 -2.01 -16.83 13.16
C GLN A 31 -2.08 -15.50 12.41
N LEU A 32 -0.92 -14.88 12.15
CA LEU A 32 -0.86 -13.62 11.40
C LEU A 32 -1.22 -13.83 9.93
N GLU A 33 -0.74 -14.91 9.30
CA GLU A 33 -1.07 -15.25 7.92
C GLU A 33 -2.58 -15.50 7.76
N ALA A 34 -3.23 -16.18 8.72
CA ALA A 34 -4.68 -16.35 8.71
C ALA A 34 -5.42 -15.00 8.81
N ASN A 35 -5.03 -14.13 9.76
CA ASN A 35 -5.63 -12.81 9.93
C ASN A 35 -5.45 -11.92 8.69
N ILE A 36 -4.26 -11.97 8.06
CA ILE A 36 -3.97 -11.25 6.82
C ILE A 36 -4.88 -11.77 5.71
N GLY A 37 -5.01 -13.09 5.55
CA GLY A 37 -5.89 -13.68 4.54
C GLY A 37 -7.36 -13.25 4.67
N GLU A 38 -7.89 -13.17 5.89
CA GLU A 38 -9.23 -12.64 6.14
C GLU A 38 -9.39 -11.18 5.69
N LEU A 39 -8.38 -10.35 5.96
CA LEU A 39 -8.38 -8.94 5.56
C LEU A 39 -8.22 -8.77 4.04
N ASP A 40 -7.37 -9.58 3.40
CA ASP A 40 -7.19 -9.59 1.95
C ASP A 40 -8.49 -9.96 1.22
N GLU A 41 -9.23 -10.93 1.76
CA GLU A 41 -10.58 -11.28 1.28
C GLU A 41 -11.57 -10.13 1.46
N ALA A 42 -11.54 -9.45 2.61
CA ALA A 42 -12.40 -8.29 2.85
C ALA A 42 -12.10 -7.14 1.87
N VAL A 43 -10.82 -6.86 1.62
CA VAL A 43 -10.37 -5.87 0.64
C VAL A 43 -10.81 -6.26 -0.78
N SER A 44 -10.64 -7.53 -1.17
CA SER A 44 -11.04 -8.02 -2.48
C SER A 44 -12.55 -7.91 -2.70
N LYS A 45 -13.35 -8.25 -1.68
CA LYS A 45 -14.81 -8.08 -1.72
C LYS A 45 -15.21 -6.61 -1.79
N ALA A 46 -14.56 -5.73 -1.04
CA ALA A 46 -14.81 -4.29 -1.11
C ALA A 46 -14.43 -3.72 -2.47
N ALA A 47 -13.34 -4.17 -3.09
CA ALA A 47 -12.93 -3.73 -4.42
C ALA A 47 -13.86 -4.25 -5.52
N ALA A 48 -14.43 -5.45 -5.33
CA ALA A 48 -15.47 -6.01 -6.19
C ALA A 48 -16.84 -5.34 -6.04
N SER A 49 -17.02 -4.43 -5.06
CA SER A 49 -18.25 -3.65 -4.90
C SER A 49 -18.58 -2.82 -6.15
N GLN A 50 -19.80 -2.27 -6.20
CA GLN A 50 -20.31 -1.63 -7.42
C GLN A 50 -19.63 -0.31 -7.81
N ASP A 51 -18.63 0.20 -7.08
CA ASP A 51 -17.93 1.43 -7.48
C ASP A 51 -17.14 1.21 -8.78
N ALA A 52 -17.67 1.74 -9.89
CA ALA A 52 -17.07 1.61 -11.21
C ALA A 52 -15.66 2.23 -11.30
N ARG A 53 -15.33 3.19 -10.41
CA ARG A 53 -14.03 3.86 -10.40
C ARG A 53 -12.94 2.92 -9.91
N VAL A 54 -13.22 2.10 -8.90
CA VAL A 54 -12.26 1.11 -8.37
C VAL A 54 -11.95 0.08 -9.44
N ARG A 55 -12.99 -0.46 -10.10
CA ARG A 55 -12.85 -1.42 -11.20
C ARG A 55 -12.06 -0.84 -12.38
N LEU A 56 -12.32 0.41 -12.75
CA LEU A 56 -11.58 1.11 -13.80
C LEU A 56 -10.10 1.30 -13.44
N LEU A 57 -9.78 1.66 -12.20
CA LEU A 57 -8.40 1.82 -11.77
C LEU A 57 -7.63 0.49 -11.85
N MET A 58 -8.25 -0.61 -11.43
CA MET A 58 -7.66 -1.95 -11.46
C MET A 58 -7.40 -2.50 -12.87
N THR A 59 -7.91 -1.86 -13.94
CA THR A 59 -7.54 -2.26 -15.30
C THR A 59 -6.12 -1.84 -15.67
N HIS A 60 -5.51 -0.92 -14.89
CA HIS A 60 -4.16 -0.46 -15.14
C HIS A 60 -3.14 -1.44 -14.52
N PRO A 61 -2.11 -1.89 -15.27
CA PRO A 61 -1.08 -2.76 -14.71
C PRO A 61 -0.44 -2.17 -13.45
N GLY A 62 -0.27 -3.00 -12.42
CA GLY A 62 0.28 -2.58 -11.12
C GLY A 62 -0.75 -2.00 -10.14
N VAL A 63 -1.99 -1.74 -10.57
CA VAL A 63 -3.03 -1.21 -9.67
C VAL A 63 -3.87 -2.35 -9.08
N GLY A 64 -3.51 -2.74 -7.87
CA GLY A 64 -4.27 -3.73 -7.08
C GLY A 64 -5.48 -3.14 -6.34
N PRO A 65 -6.27 -4.00 -5.67
CA PRO A 65 -7.50 -3.60 -4.99
C PRO A 65 -7.26 -2.60 -3.85
N VAL A 66 -6.17 -2.78 -3.07
CA VAL A 66 -5.78 -1.84 -1.99
C VAL A 66 -5.52 -0.45 -2.56
N THR A 67 -4.69 -0.35 -3.61
CA THR A 67 -4.33 0.92 -4.24
C THR A 67 -5.54 1.61 -4.85
N ALA A 68 -6.39 0.87 -5.56
CA ALA A 68 -7.60 1.42 -6.17
C ALA A 68 -8.60 1.94 -5.13
N LEU A 69 -8.87 1.17 -4.07
CA LEU A 69 -9.76 1.59 -2.98
C LEU A 69 -9.22 2.81 -2.25
N ALA A 70 -7.92 2.79 -1.88
CA ALA A 70 -7.29 3.92 -1.21
C ALA A 70 -7.33 5.19 -2.08
N PHE A 71 -7.10 5.06 -3.39
CA PHE A 71 -7.18 6.17 -4.32
C PHE A 71 -8.57 6.79 -4.34
N VAL A 72 -9.61 5.98 -4.53
CA VAL A 72 -11.01 6.46 -4.57
C VAL A 72 -11.42 7.08 -3.23
N LEU A 73 -11.03 6.48 -2.11
CA LEU A 73 -11.34 6.98 -0.77
C LEU A 73 -10.70 8.37 -0.51
N VAL A 74 -9.42 8.52 -0.81
CA VAL A 74 -8.68 9.76 -0.55
C VAL A 74 -9.08 10.87 -1.52
N THR A 75 -9.31 10.52 -2.79
CA THR A 75 -9.71 11.50 -3.81
C THR A 75 -11.17 11.90 -3.71
N GLY A 76 -12.05 11.03 -3.23
CA GLY A 76 -13.48 11.32 -3.10
C GLY A 76 -14.11 11.65 -4.45
N ASP A 77 -14.83 12.77 -4.51
CA ASP A 77 -15.29 13.32 -5.79
C ASP A 77 -14.12 13.93 -6.56
N ILE A 78 -13.77 13.32 -7.70
CA ILE A 78 -12.68 13.76 -8.56
C ILE A 78 -12.95 15.13 -9.20
N ALA A 79 -14.23 15.51 -9.37
CA ALA A 79 -14.62 16.77 -9.98
C ALA A 79 -14.19 18.00 -9.17
N ARG A 80 -13.89 17.83 -7.87
CA ARG A 80 -13.32 18.89 -7.02
C ARG A 80 -11.95 19.40 -7.51
N PHE A 81 -11.27 18.64 -8.36
CA PHE A 81 -9.99 19.01 -8.94
C PHE A 81 -10.18 19.49 -10.39
N GLY A 82 -10.20 20.80 -10.60
CA GLY A 82 -10.34 21.37 -11.96
C GLY A 82 -9.20 21.04 -12.93
N ARG A 83 -8.05 20.54 -12.44
CA ARG A 83 -6.89 20.11 -13.24
C ARG A 83 -6.18 18.94 -12.58
N SER A 84 -5.61 18.04 -13.38
CA SER A 84 -4.81 16.89 -12.91
C SER A 84 -3.63 17.29 -12.02
N LYS A 85 -3.00 18.44 -12.29
CA LYS A 85 -1.92 19.03 -11.48
C LYS A 85 -2.37 19.36 -10.05
N ASN A 86 -3.63 19.75 -9.86
CA ASN A 86 -4.17 20.05 -8.54
C ASN A 86 -4.34 18.77 -7.72
N LEU A 87 -4.74 17.68 -8.36
CA LEU A 87 -4.79 16.36 -7.74
C LEU A 87 -3.40 15.86 -7.35
N THR A 88 -2.41 15.93 -8.25
CA THR A 88 -1.03 15.50 -7.94
C THR A 88 -0.40 16.35 -6.83
N SER A 89 -0.74 17.64 -6.76
CA SER A 89 -0.39 18.52 -5.63
C SER A 89 -1.02 18.05 -4.32
N TYR A 90 -2.32 17.78 -4.33
CA TYR A 90 -3.07 17.30 -3.16
C TYR A 90 -2.56 15.96 -2.63
N LEU A 91 -2.20 15.04 -3.53
CA LEU A 91 -1.58 13.76 -3.17
C LEU A 91 -0.14 13.92 -2.64
N GLY A 92 0.45 15.11 -2.76
CA GLY A 92 1.83 15.37 -2.37
C GLY A 92 2.84 14.64 -3.24
N LEU A 93 2.53 14.47 -4.54
CA LEU A 93 3.40 13.84 -5.54
C LEU A 93 4.26 14.87 -6.30
N ILE A 94 4.11 16.16 -5.99
CA ILE A 94 4.92 17.22 -6.58
C ILE A 94 5.99 17.75 -5.60
N PRO A 95 7.12 18.25 -6.12
CA PRO A 95 8.08 19.02 -5.35
C PRO A 95 7.44 20.23 -4.65
N ARG A 96 7.95 20.60 -3.48
CA ARG A 96 7.65 21.92 -2.89
C ARG A 96 8.22 23.02 -3.78
N GLU A 97 7.51 24.12 -3.89
CA GLU A 97 7.94 25.29 -4.65
C GLU A 97 8.04 26.50 -3.71
N ASP A 98 9.21 27.15 -3.71
CA ASP A 98 9.51 28.37 -2.97
C ASP A 98 10.00 29.42 -3.96
N SER A 99 9.04 30.06 -4.63
CA SER A 99 9.30 30.98 -5.73
C SER A 99 8.76 32.36 -5.41
N SER A 100 9.53 33.39 -5.72
CA SER A 100 9.16 34.79 -5.50
C SER A 100 9.68 35.67 -6.63
N GLY A 101 8.84 36.57 -7.16
CA GLY A 101 9.18 37.43 -8.28
C GLY A 101 9.67 36.64 -9.49
N THR A 102 10.90 36.92 -9.94
CA THR A 102 11.59 36.23 -11.05
C THR A 102 12.36 34.98 -10.62
N ARG A 103 12.45 34.69 -9.31
CA ARG A 103 13.20 33.54 -8.79
C ARG A 103 12.27 32.35 -8.61
N ARG A 104 12.62 31.24 -9.28
CA ARG A 104 11.94 29.96 -9.12
C ARG A 104 12.83 28.95 -8.40
N ARG A 105 12.32 28.29 -7.35
CA ARG A 105 13.03 27.22 -6.64
C ARG A 105 12.11 26.04 -6.36
N LEU A 106 12.48 24.87 -6.88
CA LEU A 106 11.85 23.59 -6.55
C LEU A 106 12.69 22.87 -5.49
N GLY A 107 12.04 22.30 -4.49
CA GLY A 107 12.63 21.55 -3.39
C GLY A 107 12.32 20.05 -3.47
N ALA A 108 12.39 19.35 -2.33
CA ALA A 108 11.97 17.96 -2.23
C ALA A 108 10.45 17.81 -2.29
N ILE A 109 9.98 16.57 -2.48
CA ILE A 109 8.56 16.21 -2.37
C ILE A 109 8.02 16.65 -1.02
N SER A 110 6.83 17.25 -1.05
CA SER A 110 6.14 17.72 0.14
C SER A 110 5.79 16.59 1.12
N LYS A 111 5.92 16.84 2.43
CA LYS A 111 5.40 15.95 3.50
C LYS A 111 3.90 16.15 3.78
N GLN A 112 3.21 17.06 3.09
CA GLN A 112 1.80 17.39 3.37
C GLN A 112 0.79 16.49 2.64
N GLY A 113 1.23 15.58 1.78
CA GLY A 113 0.36 14.63 1.09
C GLY A 113 -0.09 13.45 1.97
N ASN A 114 -1.08 12.70 1.48
CA ASN A 114 -1.51 11.46 2.14
C ASN A 114 -0.37 10.42 2.10
N THR A 115 0.16 10.07 3.27
CA THR A 115 1.34 9.19 3.35
C THR A 115 1.04 7.79 2.81
N LEU A 116 -0.13 7.22 3.17
CA LEU A 116 -0.54 5.89 2.70
C LEU A 116 -0.62 5.84 1.17
N LEU A 117 -1.39 6.75 0.57
CA LEU A 117 -1.60 6.74 -0.88
C LEU A 117 -0.31 7.07 -1.64
N ARG A 118 0.56 7.92 -1.10
CA ARG A 118 1.87 8.17 -1.70
C ARG A 118 2.73 6.91 -1.69
N THR A 119 2.80 6.18 -0.58
CA THR A 119 3.52 4.90 -0.52
C THR A 119 2.94 3.92 -1.56
N LEU A 120 1.61 3.78 -1.60
CA LEU A 120 0.93 2.88 -2.56
C LEU A 120 1.08 3.29 -4.03
N LEU A 121 1.44 4.53 -4.36
CA LEU A 121 1.62 4.99 -5.74
C LEU A 121 3.09 5.06 -6.17
N VAL A 122 4.04 5.00 -5.23
CA VAL A 122 5.47 5.15 -5.50
C VAL A 122 6.22 3.83 -5.32
N GLU A 123 5.82 3.01 -4.35
CA GLU A 123 6.50 1.75 -4.00
C GLU A 123 5.79 0.51 -4.58
N ALA A 124 4.61 0.68 -5.19
CA ALA A 124 3.79 -0.42 -5.73
C ALA A 124 4.30 -0.94 -7.08
#